data_AF-A0A2H0QR86-F1
#
_entry.id   AF-A0A2H0QR86-F1
#
_cell.length_a   1.000
_cell.length_b   1.000
_cell.length_c   1.000
_cell.angle_alpha   90.00
_cell.angle_beta   90.00
_cell.angle_gamma   90.00
#
_symmetry.space_group_name_H-M   'P 1'
#
loop_
_entity.id
_entity.type
_entity.pdbx_description
1 polymer ?
#
loop_
_entity_poly.entity_id
_entity_poly.type
_entity_poly.pdbx_seq_one_letter_code
_entity_poly.pdbx_strand_id
1 'polypeptide(L)'
;MLFITLVFATNSWAQSALKYNLRNCMLLPITDNTGNALSYPVFISLERNLKEGGWCYYKSNSEIMNIFSGYKDINPYLDNKDILKVISDKTETGSLLRMIITKIPGGSELEIKIYGENGEDVYFQEKTSLQNDDPEQIAQTFINWLNLYEKSLPYQGLIKGVLGNQFTVDFGDEIGTREGDQFIVVRPLKKRKHPLLKEIVEWETEQIAKAKVFYVTKKQSQATVTQYETDKKLKINDWVLLKKEQSEVMAREEHFTEPKEDFGKMGLLTVYFDIGSASATAEGTANKKIGGLLLGVDAEVLLWITRTYWASLEVGRHFSSMSKEEGTLVSDTSTYGATKFQLLAGYKYLPLGFFYGPQVDGYVGYTSYSYSLDKQVSDGFGEAKFEGLTFGVRGQIPIYKIVEMKAGFEFMFNPGYTEQATIYGEADSTSSYKIYFGGNYIYSENMTVSFTYEVNSSTAKFLNPERSYQIKESAFRIGPTFSF
;
A
#
# COMPACT_ATOMS: atom_id res chain seq x y z
N MET A 1 -68.44 1.09 39.15
CA MET A 1 -67.74 1.15 37.85
C MET A 1 -66.26 1.37 38.13
N LEU A 2 -65.48 0.28 38.17
CA LEU A 2 -64.05 0.30 38.49
C LEU A 2 -63.33 -0.25 37.26
N PHE A 3 -62.54 0.58 36.58
CA PHE A 3 -61.75 0.17 35.42
C PHE A 3 -60.33 -0.16 35.89
N ILE A 4 -59.96 -1.44 35.76
CA ILE A 4 -58.61 -1.96 35.99
C ILE A 4 -57.87 -1.90 34.65
N THR A 5 -56.95 -0.94 34.51
CA THR A 5 -55.99 -0.88 33.40
C THR A 5 -54.82 -1.80 33.71
N LEU A 6 -54.83 -2.99 33.10
CA LEU A 6 -53.70 -3.91 33.07
C LEU A 6 -52.67 -3.39 32.04
N VAL A 7 -51.61 -2.76 32.53
CA VAL A 7 -50.44 -2.43 31.70
C VAL A 7 -49.59 -3.69 31.59
N PHE A 8 -49.71 -4.40 30.47
CA PHE A 8 -48.76 -5.44 30.08
C PHE A 8 -47.44 -4.76 29.72
N ALA A 9 -46.49 -4.77 30.66
CA ALA A 9 -45.09 -4.55 30.36
C ALA A 9 -44.60 -5.75 29.52
N THR A 10 -44.75 -5.67 28.21
CA THR A 10 -44.03 -6.55 27.30
C THR A 10 -42.55 -6.23 27.45
N ASN A 11 -41.84 -7.02 28.26
CA ASN A 11 -40.39 -7.06 28.26
C ASN A 11 -39.96 -7.43 26.85
N SER A 12 -39.67 -6.42 26.03
CA SER A 12 -38.99 -6.58 24.75
C SER A 12 -37.56 -7.01 25.06
N TRP A 13 -37.37 -8.31 25.24
CA TRP A 13 -36.06 -8.98 25.15
C TRP A 13 -35.64 -8.92 23.68
N ALA A 14 -35.35 -7.71 23.19
CA ALA A 14 -34.66 -7.52 21.94
C ALA A 14 -33.23 -8.02 22.17
N GLN A 15 -33.02 -9.30 21.90
CA GLN A 15 -31.70 -9.91 21.79
C GLN A 15 -30.95 -9.15 20.69
N SER A 16 -30.12 -8.20 21.09
CA SER A 16 -29.21 -7.52 20.16
C SER A 16 -28.18 -8.55 19.72
N ALA A 17 -28.43 -9.16 18.56
CA ALA A 17 -27.39 -9.82 17.78
C ALA A 17 -26.20 -8.84 17.67
N LEU A 18 -24.98 -9.37 17.78
CA LEU A 18 -23.77 -8.56 17.66
C LEU A 18 -23.79 -7.82 16.33
N LYS A 19 -23.59 -6.50 16.35
CA LYS A 19 -23.53 -5.64 15.17
C LYS A 19 -22.15 -5.75 14.51
N TYR A 20 -21.09 -5.78 15.31
CA TYR A 20 -19.70 -5.88 14.91
C TYR A 20 -19.08 -7.20 15.40
N ASN A 21 -18.11 -7.69 14.63
CA ASN A 21 -17.40 -8.92 14.95
C ASN A 21 -16.46 -8.68 16.14
N LEU A 22 -16.41 -9.62 17.09
CA LEU A 22 -15.52 -9.56 18.26
C LEU A 22 -14.03 -9.54 17.88
N ARG A 23 -13.68 -10.01 16.68
CA ARG A 23 -12.34 -9.89 16.12
C ARG A 23 -12.01 -8.51 15.58
N ASN A 24 -12.99 -7.64 15.37
CA ASN A 24 -12.71 -6.22 15.15
C ASN A 24 -12.41 -5.59 16.50
N CYS A 25 -11.13 -5.49 16.84
CA CYS A 25 -10.71 -4.96 18.13
C CYS A 25 -9.99 -3.63 18.03
N MET A 26 -10.03 -2.91 19.14
CA MET A 26 -9.38 -1.61 19.30
C MET A 26 -8.76 -1.53 20.68
N LEU A 27 -7.53 -1.03 20.73
CA LEU A 27 -6.84 -0.74 21.98
C LEU A 27 -7.25 0.65 22.46
N LEU A 28 -7.95 0.70 23.59
CA LEU A 28 -8.22 1.95 24.28
C LEU A 28 -6.90 2.51 24.86
N PRO A 29 -6.82 3.83 25.17
CA PRO A 29 -5.65 4.38 25.83
C PRO A 29 -5.30 3.57 27.09
N ILE A 30 -4.06 3.07 27.14
CA ILE A 30 -3.55 2.36 28.32
C ILE A 30 -3.30 3.42 29.39
N THR A 31 -3.85 3.22 30.58
CA THR A 31 -3.76 4.20 31.66
C THR A 31 -2.78 3.72 32.72
N ASP A 32 -1.96 4.65 33.21
CA ASP A 32 -1.08 4.42 34.36
C ASP A 32 -1.15 5.55 35.38
N ASN A 33 -0.68 5.28 36.60
CA ASN A 33 -0.58 6.27 37.68
C ASN A 33 0.78 7.00 37.68
N THR A 34 1.59 6.89 36.62
CA THR A 34 2.95 7.45 36.53
C THR A 34 3.12 8.49 35.43
N GLY A 35 2.01 9.00 34.85
CA GLY A 35 2.05 10.06 33.84
C GLY A 35 2.48 9.54 32.46
N ASN A 36 2.05 8.34 32.11
CA ASN A 36 2.29 7.62 30.87
C ASN A 36 3.69 7.01 30.68
N ALA A 37 4.51 6.97 31.74
CA ALA A 37 5.89 6.46 31.66
C ALA A 37 5.96 4.96 31.32
N LEU A 38 4.99 4.17 31.78
CA LEU A 38 4.93 2.72 31.53
C LEU A 38 3.97 2.37 30.40
N SER A 39 2.83 3.05 30.34
CA SER A 39 1.77 2.75 29.37
C SER A 39 2.19 2.95 27.91
N TYR A 40 3.01 3.97 27.59
CA TYR A 40 3.41 4.24 26.21
C TYR A 40 4.27 3.14 25.57
N PRO A 41 5.39 2.68 26.17
CA PRO A 41 6.17 1.58 25.59
C PRO A 41 5.37 0.27 25.50
N VAL A 42 4.49 0.01 26.48
CA VAL A 42 3.59 -1.15 26.45
C VAL A 42 2.59 -1.03 25.30
N PHE A 43 2.02 0.16 25.08
CA PHE A 43 1.10 0.42 23.97
C PHE A 43 1.74 0.12 22.61
N ILE A 44 2.98 0.57 22.36
CA ILE A 44 3.68 0.31 21.10
C ILE A 44 3.83 -1.20 20.85
N SER A 45 4.28 -1.94 21.88
CA SER A 45 4.48 -3.38 21.79
C SER A 45 3.18 -4.13 21.51
N LEU A 46 2.10 -3.74 22.18
CA LEU A 46 0.78 -4.35 22.00
C LEU A 46 0.15 -4.00 20.66
N GLU A 47 0.24 -2.74 20.23
CA GLU A 47 -0.29 -2.32 18.94
C GLU A 47 0.40 -3.07 17.80
N ARG A 48 1.73 -3.22 17.86
CA ARG A 48 2.48 -4.03 16.89
C ARG A 48 1.99 -5.48 16.90
N ASN A 49 1.89 -6.10 18.08
CA ASN A 49 1.43 -7.48 18.19
C ASN A 49 0.00 -7.68 17.66
N LEU A 50 -0.93 -6.76 17.93
CA LEU A 50 -2.30 -6.81 17.43
C LEU A 50 -2.37 -6.67 15.90
N LYS A 51 -1.50 -5.83 15.30
CA LYS A 51 -1.42 -5.69 13.84
C LYS A 51 -0.81 -6.91 13.15
N GLU A 52 0.12 -7.59 13.81
CA GLU A 52 0.84 -8.75 13.25
C GLU A 52 0.14 -10.09 13.55
N GLY A 53 -0.62 -10.19 14.65
CA GLY A 53 -1.16 -11.45 15.17
C GLY A 53 -2.28 -12.10 14.37
N GLY A 54 -2.85 -11.41 13.37
CA GLY A 54 -3.85 -11.96 12.43
C GLY A 54 -5.24 -12.29 13.01
N TRP A 55 -5.35 -12.51 14.32
CA TRP A 55 -6.62 -12.87 14.97
C TRP A 55 -7.55 -11.68 15.19
N CYS A 56 -6.98 -10.47 15.30
CA CYS A 56 -7.65 -9.21 15.55
C CYS A 56 -7.52 -8.28 14.35
N TYR A 57 -8.64 -7.84 13.78
CA TYR A 57 -8.71 -6.77 12.79
C TYR A 57 -8.56 -5.41 13.47
N TYR A 58 -7.34 -5.08 13.86
CA TYR A 58 -7.03 -3.90 14.67
C TYR A 58 -7.45 -2.59 14.00
N LYS A 59 -8.17 -1.75 14.76
CA LYS A 59 -8.51 -0.37 14.42
C LYS A 59 -7.70 0.60 15.28
N SER A 60 -7.00 1.53 14.63
CA SER A 60 -6.16 2.52 15.31
C SER A 60 -7.00 3.50 16.14
N ASN A 61 -6.45 3.93 17.27
CA ASN A 61 -7.05 4.92 18.16
C ASN A 61 -7.03 6.37 17.66
N SER A 62 -6.38 6.64 16.52
CA SER A 62 -6.30 7.99 15.95
C SER A 62 -7.66 8.64 15.72
N GLU A 63 -8.67 7.87 15.31
CA GLU A 63 -10.04 8.37 15.05
C GLU A 63 -10.76 8.84 16.32
N ILE A 64 -10.39 8.29 17.49
CA ILE A 64 -11.05 8.60 18.77
C ILE A 64 -10.29 9.61 19.62
N MET A 65 -9.06 9.98 19.25
CA MET A 65 -8.30 11.01 19.97
C MET A 65 -9.02 12.36 19.98
N ASN A 66 -9.80 12.68 18.93
CA ASN A 66 -10.65 13.87 18.87
C ASN A 66 -11.81 13.83 19.88
N ILE A 67 -12.25 12.63 20.29
CA ILE A 67 -13.28 12.47 21.33
C ILE A 67 -12.66 12.76 22.69
N PHE A 68 -11.41 12.38 22.90
CA PHE A 68 -10.74 12.51 24.19
C PHE A 68 -10.01 13.84 24.42
N SER A 69 -9.72 14.61 23.37
CA SER A 69 -8.95 15.86 23.47
C SER A 69 -9.58 16.93 24.37
N GLY A 70 -10.89 16.83 24.65
CA GLY A 70 -11.60 17.73 25.56
C GLY A 70 -11.53 17.36 27.05
N TYR A 71 -11.01 16.17 27.40
CA TYR A 71 -11.04 15.65 28.76
C TYR A 71 -9.66 15.72 29.42
N LYS A 72 -9.59 16.30 30.62
CA LYS A 72 -8.35 16.37 31.41
C LYS A 72 -7.95 15.03 32.03
N ASP A 73 -8.94 14.19 32.36
CA ASP A 73 -8.74 12.83 32.85
C ASP A 73 -9.68 11.90 32.06
N ILE A 74 -9.11 10.94 31.36
CA ILE A 74 -9.83 10.04 30.45
C ILE A 74 -10.38 8.83 31.23
N ASN A 75 -9.78 8.47 32.38
CA ASN A 75 -10.09 7.24 33.11
C ASN A 75 -11.58 7.03 33.42
N PRO A 76 -12.32 8.02 33.96
CA PRO A 76 -13.75 7.84 34.28
C PRO A 76 -14.62 7.58 33.06
N TYR A 77 -14.18 8.06 31.89
CA TYR A 77 -14.92 7.96 30.63
C TYR A 77 -14.67 6.62 29.92
N LEU A 78 -13.54 5.97 30.18
CA LEU A 78 -13.23 4.63 29.66
C LEU A 78 -13.99 3.50 30.37
N ASP A 79 -14.75 3.82 31.43
CA ASP A 79 -15.71 2.92 32.08
C ASP A 79 -17.17 3.26 31.78
N ASN A 80 -17.42 4.37 31.07
CA ASN A 80 -18.77 4.82 30.79
C ASN A 80 -19.34 4.06 29.59
N LYS A 81 -20.41 3.30 29.83
CA LYS A 81 -21.12 2.51 28.82
C LYS A 81 -21.47 3.30 27.56
N ASP A 82 -22.01 4.51 27.71
CA ASP A 82 -22.50 5.30 26.57
C ASP A 82 -21.33 5.77 25.70
N ILE A 83 -20.20 6.11 26.33
CA ILE A 83 -18.97 6.51 25.63
C ILE A 83 -18.34 5.32 24.92
N LEU A 84 -18.22 4.19 25.59
CA LEU A 84 -17.69 2.95 24.99
C LEU A 84 -18.54 2.51 23.79
N LYS A 85 -19.87 2.62 23.90
CA LYS A 85 -20.78 2.36 22.78
C LYS A 85 -20.54 3.31 21.61
N VAL A 86 -20.40 4.62 21.87
CA VAL A 86 -20.11 5.60 20.82
C VAL A 86 -18.76 5.34 20.15
N ILE A 87 -17.74 4.93 20.92
CA ILE A 87 -16.43 4.55 20.40
C ILE A 87 -16.59 3.35 19.47
N SER A 88 -17.21 2.27 19.95
CA SER A 88 -17.46 1.07 19.15
C SER A 88 -18.24 1.35 17.87
N ASP A 89 -19.28 2.18 17.94
CA ASP A 89 -20.08 2.55 16.77
C ASP A 89 -19.29 3.39 15.77
N LYS A 90 -18.38 4.25 16.21
CA LYS A 90 -17.54 5.07 15.32
C LYS A 90 -16.44 4.26 14.65
N THR A 91 -15.87 3.27 15.34
CA THR A 91 -14.72 2.50 14.84
C THR A 91 -15.11 1.14 14.28
N GLU A 92 -16.39 0.77 14.36
CA GLU A 92 -16.97 -0.51 13.94
C GLU A 92 -16.30 -1.72 14.62
N THR A 93 -15.98 -1.57 15.90
CA THR A 93 -15.26 -2.59 16.69
C THR A 93 -16.19 -3.35 17.61
N GLY A 94 -16.12 -4.68 17.58
CA GLY A 94 -16.86 -5.55 18.51
C GLY A 94 -16.21 -5.70 19.88
N SER A 95 -14.90 -5.45 19.97
CA SER A 95 -14.11 -5.63 21.20
C SER A 95 -13.24 -4.41 21.51
N LEU A 96 -13.45 -3.81 22.67
CA LEU A 96 -12.67 -2.67 23.18
C LEU A 96 -11.73 -3.17 24.27
N LEU A 97 -10.42 -3.14 23.99
CA LEU A 97 -9.38 -3.64 24.87
C LEU A 97 -8.96 -2.51 25.82
N ARG A 98 -9.32 -2.61 27.09
CA ARG A 98 -8.90 -1.69 28.15
C ARG A 98 -7.81 -2.34 28.99
N MET A 99 -6.73 -1.61 29.23
CA MET A 99 -5.62 -2.07 30.05
C MET A 99 -5.24 -0.98 31.04
N ILE A 100 -5.03 -1.37 32.30
CA ILE A 100 -4.69 -0.47 33.41
C ILE A 100 -3.40 -0.99 34.04
N ILE A 101 -2.45 -0.09 34.27
CA ILE A 101 -1.18 -0.36 34.94
C ILE A 101 -1.11 0.50 36.20
N THR A 102 -1.20 -0.13 37.37
CA THR A 102 -1.09 0.57 38.65
C THR A 102 0.25 0.26 39.30
N LYS A 103 1.15 1.24 39.34
CA LYS A 103 2.44 1.09 40.03
C LYS A 103 2.22 0.97 41.54
N ILE A 104 2.84 -0.03 42.14
CA ILE A 104 2.83 -0.32 43.58
C ILE A 104 4.28 -0.40 44.10
N PRO A 105 4.53 -0.31 45.42
CA PRO A 105 5.86 -0.54 45.95
C PRO A 105 6.37 -1.94 45.58
N GLY A 106 7.46 -2.02 44.83
CA GLY A 106 8.08 -3.28 44.40
C GLY A 106 7.57 -3.85 43.07
N GLY A 107 6.72 -3.13 42.32
CA GLY A 107 6.34 -3.54 40.97
C GLY A 107 5.03 -2.91 40.48
N SER A 108 4.28 -3.64 39.67
CA SER A 108 3.08 -3.12 39.02
C SER A 108 1.92 -4.11 39.09
N GLU A 109 0.72 -3.60 39.41
CA GLU A 109 -0.54 -4.33 39.29
C GLU A 109 -1.14 -4.07 37.90
N LEU A 110 -1.46 -5.14 37.17
CA LEU A 110 -1.95 -5.11 35.80
C LEU A 110 -3.40 -5.60 35.79
N GLU A 111 -4.24 -4.92 35.02
CA GLU A 111 -5.63 -5.31 34.78
C GLU A 111 -5.98 -5.16 33.30
N ILE A 112 -6.61 -6.18 32.72
CA ILE A 112 -7.20 -6.13 31.39
C ILE A 112 -8.71 -6.34 31.49
N LYS A 113 -9.47 -5.56 30.73
CA LYS A 113 -10.91 -5.70 30.54
C LYS A 113 -11.24 -5.56 29.07
N ILE A 114 -11.98 -6.52 28.52
CA ILE A 114 -12.43 -6.49 27.13
C ILE A 114 -13.94 -6.25 27.12
N TYR A 115 -14.33 -5.05 26.70
CA TYR A 115 -15.73 -4.66 26.59
C TYR A 115 -16.28 -5.00 25.22
N GLY A 116 -17.57 -5.33 25.17
CA GLY A 116 -18.30 -5.44 23.92
C GLY A 116 -18.78 -4.12 23.35
N GLU A 117 -19.29 -4.18 22.13
CA GLU A 117 -19.83 -3.04 21.37
C GLU A 117 -20.90 -2.22 22.08
N ASN A 118 -21.62 -2.82 23.04
CA ASN A 118 -22.65 -2.12 23.80
C ASN A 118 -22.09 -1.29 24.97
N GLY A 119 -20.78 -1.37 25.23
CA GLY A 119 -20.09 -0.71 26.33
C GLY A 119 -20.39 -1.26 27.72
N GLU A 120 -21.22 -2.29 27.84
CA GLU A 120 -21.66 -2.86 29.13
C GLU A 120 -21.20 -4.31 29.32
N ASP A 121 -21.23 -5.09 28.25
CA ASP A 121 -20.83 -6.49 28.29
C ASP A 121 -19.31 -6.58 28.46
N VAL A 122 -18.87 -7.41 29.40
CA VAL A 122 -17.46 -7.76 29.60
C VAL A 122 -17.26 -9.18 29.10
N TYR A 123 -16.39 -9.36 28.12
CA TYR A 123 -16.09 -10.66 27.52
C TYR A 123 -14.88 -11.35 28.14
N PHE A 124 -14.01 -10.59 28.78
CA PHE A 124 -12.79 -11.11 29.39
C PHE A 124 -12.27 -10.09 30.41
N GLN A 125 -11.84 -10.59 31.57
CA GLN A 125 -11.20 -9.77 32.59
C GLN A 125 -10.14 -10.57 33.33
N GLU A 126 -8.93 -10.02 33.43
CA GLU A 126 -7.84 -10.62 34.20
C GLU A 126 -7.10 -9.56 35.00
N LYS A 127 -6.51 -9.99 36.13
CA LYS A 127 -5.76 -9.11 37.02
C LYS A 127 -4.58 -9.86 37.65
N THR A 128 -3.40 -9.25 37.68
CA THR A 128 -2.21 -9.83 38.32
C THR A 128 -1.27 -8.75 38.86
N SER A 129 -0.30 -9.14 39.68
CA SER A 129 0.75 -8.24 40.17
C SER A 129 2.13 -8.78 39.79
N LEU A 130 2.96 -7.93 39.19
CA LEU A 130 4.34 -8.22 38.85
C LEU A 130 5.29 -7.62 39.90
N GLN A 131 6.43 -8.26 40.13
CA GLN A 131 7.48 -7.84 41.06
C GLN A 131 8.53 -6.91 40.42
N ASN A 132 8.25 -6.39 39.22
CA ASN A 132 9.07 -5.43 38.51
C ASN A 132 8.19 -4.55 37.61
N ASP A 133 8.77 -3.43 37.17
CA ASP A 133 8.12 -2.45 36.29
C ASP A 133 8.69 -2.52 34.86
N ASP A 134 9.20 -3.68 34.45
CA ASP A 134 9.79 -3.85 33.12
C ASP A 134 8.69 -3.80 32.04
N PRO A 135 8.69 -2.79 31.15
CA PRO A 135 7.65 -2.64 30.13
C PRO A 135 7.51 -3.86 29.22
N GLU A 136 8.59 -4.59 28.95
CA GLU A 136 8.54 -5.79 28.10
C GLU A 136 7.78 -6.94 28.78
N GLN A 137 8.00 -7.15 30.08
CA GLN A 137 7.28 -8.17 30.85
C GLN A 137 5.81 -7.82 31.02
N ILE A 138 5.51 -6.54 31.23
CA ILE A 138 4.13 -6.04 31.29
C ILE A 138 3.43 -6.29 29.95
N ALA A 139 4.05 -5.89 28.83
CA ALA A 139 3.50 -6.11 27.50
C ALA A 139 3.29 -7.60 27.21
N GLN A 140 4.26 -8.46 27.53
CA GLN A 140 4.14 -9.91 27.35
C GLN A 140 2.99 -10.50 28.17
N THR A 141 2.76 -10.01 29.39
CA THR A 141 1.63 -10.42 30.23
C THR A 141 0.30 -10.11 29.55
N PHE A 142 0.13 -8.89 29.03
CA PHE A 142 -1.06 -8.52 28.26
C PHE A 142 -1.22 -9.34 26.98
N ILE A 143 -0.14 -9.61 26.24
CA ILE A 143 -0.17 -10.48 25.04
C ILE A 143 -0.65 -11.89 25.40
N ASN A 144 -0.17 -12.46 26.51
CA ASN A 144 -0.60 -13.77 26.96
C ASN A 144 -2.10 -13.80 27.27
N TRP A 145 -2.63 -12.76 27.93
CA TRP A 145 -4.07 -12.62 28.18
C TRP A 145 -4.88 -12.44 26.90
N LEU A 146 -4.39 -11.66 25.93
CA LEU A 146 -5.03 -11.53 24.63
C LEU A 146 -5.08 -12.87 23.87
N ASN A 147 -4.04 -13.69 23.98
CA ASN A 147 -4.02 -15.05 23.40
C ASN A 147 -5.02 -15.99 24.11
N LEU A 148 -5.27 -15.81 25.40
CA LEU A 148 -6.33 -16.53 26.11
C LEU A 148 -7.71 -16.08 25.63
N TYR A 149 -7.91 -14.78 25.48
CA TYR A 149 -9.15 -14.21 24.94
C TYR A 149 -9.42 -14.69 23.50
N GLU A 150 -8.41 -14.71 22.64
CA GLU A 150 -8.55 -15.21 21.27
C GLU A 150 -9.16 -16.63 21.25
N LYS A 151 -8.68 -17.50 22.14
CA LYS A 151 -9.14 -18.90 22.27
C LYS A 151 -10.55 -19.02 22.85
N SER A 152 -11.02 -18.00 23.58
CA SER A 152 -12.38 -17.99 24.14
C SER A 152 -13.43 -17.44 23.18
N LEU A 153 -13.02 -16.89 22.03
CA LEU A 153 -13.95 -16.39 21.01
C LEU A 153 -14.83 -17.54 20.46
N PRO A 154 -16.17 -17.40 20.51
CA PRO A 154 -17.08 -18.48 20.15
C PRO A 154 -17.25 -18.70 18.64
N TYR A 155 -16.64 -17.86 17.80
CA TYR A 155 -16.75 -17.91 16.34
C TYR A 155 -15.55 -17.25 15.64
N GLN A 156 -15.43 -17.44 14.33
CA GLN A 156 -14.38 -16.83 13.49
C GLN A 156 -14.86 -15.58 12.73
N GLY A 157 -16.12 -15.52 12.32
CA GLY A 157 -16.74 -14.23 12.03
C GLY A 157 -18.25 -14.26 11.80
N LEU A 158 -18.74 -13.18 11.19
CA LEU A 158 -20.15 -12.88 11.03
C LEU A 158 -20.54 -12.87 9.54
N ILE A 159 -21.76 -13.32 9.26
CA ILE A 159 -22.36 -13.15 7.94
C ILE A 159 -22.66 -11.66 7.70
N LYS A 160 -22.11 -11.08 6.63
CA LYS A 160 -22.36 -9.69 6.19
C LYS A 160 -23.42 -9.55 5.12
N GLY A 161 -23.59 -10.57 4.29
CA GLY A 161 -24.57 -10.55 3.20
C GLY A 161 -25.03 -11.96 2.87
N VAL A 162 -26.30 -12.08 2.48
CA VAL A 162 -26.94 -13.34 2.10
C VAL A 162 -27.63 -13.15 0.75
N LEU A 163 -27.33 -14.02 -0.22
CA LEU A 163 -27.93 -14.06 -1.54
C LEU A 163 -28.35 -15.51 -1.86
N GLY A 164 -29.61 -15.84 -1.60
CA GLY A 164 -30.10 -17.21 -1.75
C GLY A 164 -29.38 -18.17 -0.80
N ASN A 165 -28.65 -19.14 -1.38
CA ASN A 165 -27.83 -20.10 -0.63
C ASN A 165 -26.36 -19.66 -0.49
N GLN A 166 -25.99 -18.50 -1.04
CA GLN A 166 -24.65 -17.94 -0.92
C GLN A 166 -24.62 -16.87 0.16
N PHE A 167 -23.49 -16.74 0.84
CA PHE A 167 -23.28 -15.68 1.82
C PHE A 167 -21.81 -15.28 1.91
N THR A 168 -21.59 -14.05 2.38
CA THR A 168 -20.26 -13.47 2.61
C THR A 168 -20.01 -13.34 4.11
N VAL A 169 -18.80 -13.70 4.54
CA VAL A 169 -18.34 -13.53 5.93
C VAL A 169 -17.20 -12.53 6.02
N ASP A 170 -17.05 -11.90 7.18
CA ASP A 170 -16.04 -10.87 7.46
C ASP A 170 -14.68 -11.40 7.93
N PHE A 171 -14.29 -12.57 7.42
CA PHE A 171 -12.93 -13.11 7.56
C PHE A 171 -12.52 -13.89 6.32
N GLY A 172 -11.21 -14.07 6.13
CA GLY A 172 -10.65 -14.70 4.93
C GLY A 172 -9.34 -15.46 5.20
N ASP A 173 -8.42 -15.38 4.24
CA ASP A 173 -7.15 -16.12 4.23
C ASP A 173 -6.25 -15.76 5.42
N GLU A 174 -6.34 -14.53 5.95
CA GLU A 174 -5.53 -14.10 7.12
C GLU A 174 -5.73 -14.98 8.37
N ILE A 175 -6.88 -15.65 8.51
CA ILE A 175 -7.14 -16.60 9.60
C ILE A 175 -7.00 -18.07 9.18
N GLY A 176 -6.42 -18.31 8.00
CA GLY A 176 -6.20 -19.62 7.41
C GLY A 176 -7.45 -20.27 6.83
N THR A 177 -8.38 -19.47 6.31
CA THR A 177 -9.53 -19.97 5.52
C THR A 177 -9.07 -20.24 4.09
N ARG A 178 -9.45 -21.37 3.51
CA ARG A 178 -9.13 -21.75 2.13
C ARG A 178 -10.38 -22.12 1.35
N GLU A 179 -10.29 -22.04 0.02
CA GLU A 179 -11.34 -22.58 -0.83
C GLU A 179 -11.50 -24.09 -0.58
N GLY A 180 -12.75 -24.53 -0.44
CA GLY A 180 -13.09 -25.91 -0.10
C GLY A 180 -13.34 -26.16 1.39
N ASP A 181 -12.92 -25.27 2.29
CA ASP A 181 -13.16 -25.41 3.73
C ASP A 181 -14.66 -25.48 4.06
N GLN A 182 -14.97 -26.09 5.20
CA GLN A 182 -16.33 -26.21 5.71
C GLN A 182 -16.62 -25.16 6.78
N PHE A 183 -17.73 -24.47 6.60
CA PHE A 183 -18.30 -23.54 7.56
C PHE A 183 -19.48 -24.18 8.27
N ILE A 184 -19.55 -23.98 9.59
CA ILE A 184 -20.74 -24.24 10.40
C ILE A 184 -21.34 -22.88 10.76
N VAL A 185 -22.57 -22.63 10.36
CA VAL A 185 -23.29 -21.40 10.70
C VAL A 185 -24.14 -21.67 11.93
N VAL A 186 -23.97 -20.85 12.96
CA VAL A 186 -24.75 -20.89 14.20
C VAL A 186 -25.37 -19.53 14.49
N ARG A 187 -26.49 -19.54 15.21
CA ARG A 187 -27.16 -18.33 15.67
C ARG A 187 -27.08 -18.26 17.19
N PRO A 188 -26.55 -17.16 17.77
CA PRO A 188 -26.59 -16.98 19.22
C PRO A 188 -28.04 -16.76 19.66
N LEU A 189 -28.48 -17.54 20.64
CA LEU A 189 -29.79 -17.41 21.29
C LEU A 189 -29.65 -16.59 22.57
N LYS A 190 -28.75 -16.97 23.46
CA LYS A 190 -28.68 -16.37 24.80
C LYS A 190 -27.24 -16.25 25.30
N LYS A 191 -26.98 -15.15 26.00
CA LYS A 191 -25.72 -14.94 26.74
C LYS A 191 -25.92 -15.36 28.20
N ARG A 192 -24.99 -16.10 28.79
CA ARG A 192 -24.97 -16.38 30.23
C ARG A 192 -23.86 -15.56 30.88
N LYS A 193 -24.21 -14.80 31.92
CA LYS A 193 -23.27 -13.96 32.68
C LYS A 193 -22.93 -14.63 34.00
N HIS A 194 -21.67 -14.52 34.42
CA HIS A 194 -21.24 -14.92 35.76
C HIS A 194 -21.95 -14.02 36.81
N PRO A 195 -22.56 -14.57 37.88
CA PRO A 195 -23.36 -13.79 38.83
C PRO A 195 -22.60 -12.64 39.50
N LEU A 196 -21.33 -12.86 39.83
CA LEU A 196 -20.49 -11.89 40.55
C LEU A 196 -19.70 -10.98 39.60
N LEU A 197 -18.91 -11.57 38.70
CA LEU A 197 -18.02 -10.84 37.79
C LEU A 197 -18.75 -10.14 36.62
N LYS A 198 -20.02 -10.50 36.36
CA LYS A 198 -20.83 -10.01 35.23
C LYS A 198 -20.25 -10.29 33.84
N GLU A 199 -19.12 -11.00 33.77
CA GLU A 199 -18.49 -11.50 32.55
C GLU A 199 -19.38 -12.51 31.83
N ILE A 200 -19.36 -12.50 30.50
CA ILE A 200 -20.07 -13.49 29.69
C ILE A 200 -19.23 -14.76 29.60
N VAL A 201 -19.73 -15.84 30.20
CA VAL A 201 -19.01 -17.11 30.28
C VAL A 201 -19.41 -18.10 29.20
N GLU A 202 -20.66 -18.04 28.73
CA GLU A 202 -21.21 -19.05 27.83
C GLU A 202 -22.25 -18.43 26.89
N TRP A 203 -22.30 -18.97 25.67
CA TRP A 203 -23.25 -18.61 24.63
C TRP A 203 -24.09 -19.83 24.27
N GLU A 204 -25.39 -19.72 24.46
CA GLU A 204 -26.34 -20.70 23.93
C GLU A 204 -26.50 -20.42 22.44
N THR A 205 -26.16 -21.39 21.60
CA THR A 205 -26.20 -21.26 20.14
C THR A 205 -27.06 -22.35 19.51
N GLU A 206 -27.66 -22.04 18.37
CA GLU A 206 -28.41 -22.97 17.54
C GLU A 206 -27.71 -23.11 16.19
N GLN A 207 -27.38 -24.34 15.79
CA GLN A 207 -26.80 -24.57 14.47
C GLN A 207 -27.85 -24.41 13.37
N ILE A 208 -27.57 -23.55 12.40
CA ILE A 208 -28.51 -23.22 11.33
C ILE A 208 -28.19 -24.01 10.07
N ALA A 209 -26.91 -24.05 9.67
CA ALA A 209 -26.50 -24.64 8.40
C ALA A 209 -25.03 -25.08 8.39
N LYS A 210 -24.70 -25.94 7.43
CA LYS A 210 -23.34 -26.22 6.98
C LYS A 210 -23.15 -25.62 5.59
N ALA A 211 -21.95 -25.13 5.31
CA ALA A 211 -21.61 -24.48 4.06
C ALA A 211 -20.18 -24.83 3.62
N LYS A 212 -19.90 -24.63 2.34
CA LYS A 212 -18.58 -24.83 1.75
C LYS A 212 -18.06 -23.52 1.16
N VAL A 213 -16.83 -23.18 1.50
CA VAL A 213 -16.14 -21.99 0.98
C VAL A 213 -15.79 -22.21 -0.49
N PHE A 214 -16.09 -21.23 -1.34
CA PHE A 214 -15.79 -21.29 -2.78
C PHE A 214 -14.97 -20.11 -3.29
N TYR A 215 -14.81 -19.07 -2.48
CA TYR A 215 -13.96 -17.92 -2.82
C TYR A 215 -13.42 -17.29 -1.54
N VAL A 216 -12.12 -16.98 -1.53
CA VAL A 216 -11.44 -16.39 -0.39
C VAL A 216 -10.62 -15.19 -0.83
N THR A 217 -10.76 -14.09 -0.08
CA THR A 217 -9.87 -12.93 -0.13
C THR A 217 -9.11 -12.83 1.20
N LYS A 218 -8.24 -11.84 1.36
CA LYS A 218 -7.51 -11.64 2.62
C LYS A 218 -8.44 -11.48 3.85
N LYS A 219 -9.52 -10.70 3.71
CA LYS A 219 -10.39 -10.28 4.84
C LYS A 219 -11.83 -10.74 4.75
N GLN A 220 -12.22 -11.37 3.66
CA GLN A 220 -13.59 -11.85 3.43
C GLN A 220 -13.55 -13.16 2.69
N SER A 221 -14.57 -13.97 2.89
CA SER A 221 -14.77 -15.20 2.14
C SER A 221 -16.24 -15.37 1.80
N GLN A 222 -16.49 -16.12 0.73
CA GLN A 222 -17.84 -16.45 0.28
C GLN A 222 -18.03 -17.96 0.35
N ALA A 223 -19.20 -18.35 0.83
CA ALA A 223 -19.55 -19.75 1.01
C ALA A 223 -20.97 -20.02 0.50
N THR A 224 -21.19 -21.26 0.05
CA THR A 224 -22.49 -21.76 -0.38
C THR A 224 -23.00 -22.78 0.63
N VAL A 225 -24.24 -22.65 1.08
CA VAL A 225 -24.90 -23.59 1.98
C VAL A 225 -25.01 -24.95 1.30
N THR A 226 -24.48 -25.98 1.96
CA THR A 226 -24.58 -27.37 1.53
C THR A 226 -25.78 -28.07 2.17
N GLN A 227 -26.08 -27.73 3.43
CA GLN A 227 -27.18 -28.34 4.19
C GLN A 227 -27.72 -27.36 5.24
N TYR A 228 -29.05 -27.25 5.34
CA TYR A 228 -29.71 -26.61 6.48
C TYR A 228 -30.02 -27.65 7.55
N GLU A 229 -29.71 -27.35 8.82
CA GLU A 229 -30.01 -28.22 9.97
C GLU A 229 -31.38 -27.89 10.59
N THR A 230 -31.92 -26.71 10.27
CA THR A 230 -33.23 -26.22 10.73
C THR A 230 -34.03 -25.65 9.56
N ASP A 231 -35.31 -25.33 9.79
CA ASP A 231 -36.18 -24.62 8.84
C ASP A 231 -35.86 -23.11 8.76
N LYS A 232 -34.93 -22.62 9.60
CA LYS A 232 -34.54 -21.22 9.68
C LYS A 232 -33.55 -20.88 8.57
N LYS A 233 -33.81 -19.78 7.87
CA LYS A 233 -32.88 -19.20 6.89
C LYS A 233 -31.70 -18.49 7.58
N LEU A 234 -30.60 -18.38 6.84
CA LEU A 234 -29.45 -17.54 7.19
C LEU A 234 -29.88 -16.08 7.37
N LYS A 235 -29.26 -15.39 8.32
CA LYS A 235 -29.42 -13.95 8.54
C LYS A 235 -28.05 -13.27 8.64
N ILE A 236 -28.04 -11.98 8.33
CA ILE A 236 -26.91 -11.11 8.64
C ILE A 236 -26.66 -11.20 10.16
N ASN A 237 -25.38 -11.23 10.54
CA ASN A 237 -24.87 -11.41 11.90
C ASN A 237 -25.04 -12.81 12.51
N ASP A 238 -25.48 -13.82 11.75
CA ASP A 238 -25.25 -15.20 12.17
C ASP A 238 -23.73 -15.47 12.25
N TRP A 239 -23.34 -16.31 13.19
CA TRP A 239 -21.96 -16.64 13.50
C TRP A 239 -21.47 -17.77 12.61
N VAL A 240 -20.21 -17.72 12.23
CA VAL A 240 -19.59 -18.73 11.38
C VAL A 240 -18.38 -19.31 12.07
N LEU A 241 -18.39 -20.65 12.20
CA LEU A 241 -17.28 -21.44 12.69
C LEU A 241 -16.54 -22.10 11.53
N LEU A 242 -15.22 -21.95 11.50
CA LEU A 242 -14.36 -22.63 10.54
C LEU A 242 -14.03 -24.02 11.05
N LYS A 243 -14.50 -25.06 10.34
CA LYS A 243 -14.09 -26.44 10.58
C LYS A 243 -12.99 -26.78 9.58
N LYS A 244 -11.74 -26.68 10.01
CA LYS A 244 -10.61 -27.22 9.23
C LYS A 244 -10.80 -28.73 9.15
N GLU A 245 -10.96 -29.27 7.95
CA GLU A 245 -10.80 -30.70 7.78
C GLU A 245 -9.38 -31.03 8.23
N GLN A 246 -9.26 -31.80 9.31
CA GLN A 246 -8.04 -32.55 9.58
C GLN A 246 -7.91 -33.52 8.41
N SER A 247 -7.38 -33.02 7.29
CA SER A 247 -6.88 -33.87 6.24
C SER A 247 -5.84 -34.72 6.94
N GLU A 248 -6.10 -36.02 7.09
CA GLU A 248 -5.07 -36.96 7.52
C GLU A 248 -3.85 -36.63 6.67
N VAL A 249 -2.81 -36.21 7.37
CA VAL A 249 -1.53 -35.85 6.80
C VAL A 249 -0.94 -37.16 6.26
N MET A 250 -1.42 -37.61 5.10
CA MET A 250 -0.56 -38.29 4.17
C MET A 250 0.53 -37.26 3.90
N ALA A 251 1.71 -37.56 4.46
CA ALA A 251 2.96 -36.88 4.22
C ALA A 251 3.25 -36.89 2.72
N ARG A 252 2.52 -36.04 1.99
CA ARG A 252 3.07 -35.35 0.84
C ARG A 252 4.15 -34.51 1.47
N GLU A 253 5.40 -34.88 1.23
CA GLU A 253 6.50 -33.94 1.34
C GLU A 253 5.99 -32.64 0.76
N GLU A 254 5.80 -31.65 1.64
CA GLU A 254 5.63 -30.28 1.22
C GLU A 254 6.96 -29.91 0.56
N HIS A 255 7.10 -30.28 -0.72
CA HIS A 255 7.62 -29.32 -1.65
C HIS A 255 6.83 -28.05 -1.35
N PHE A 256 7.49 -27.12 -0.66
CA PHE A 256 7.18 -25.70 -0.70
C PHE A 256 6.97 -25.40 -2.18
N THR A 257 5.74 -25.57 -2.64
CA THR A 257 5.29 -24.98 -3.87
C THR A 257 5.18 -23.55 -3.42
N GLU A 258 6.24 -22.79 -3.71
CA GLU A 258 6.24 -21.34 -3.60
C GLU A 258 4.86 -20.87 -4.03
N PRO A 259 4.22 -19.98 -3.25
CA PRO A 259 2.88 -19.52 -3.55
C PRO A 259 2.85 -19.18 -5.04
N LYS A 260 1.94 -19.82 -5.79
CA LYS A 260 1.70 -19.45 -7.19
C LYS A 260 1.49 -17.95 -7.17
N GLU A 261 2.52 -17.22 -7.55
CA GLU A 261 2.46 -15.78 -7.58
C GLU A 261 1.44 -15.49 -8.66
N ASP A 262 0.30 -14.91 -8.29
CA ASP A 262 -0.57 -14.24 -9.24
C ASP A 262 0.20 -13.05 -9.82
N PHE A 263 1.09 -13.35 -10.77
CA PHE A 263 1.84 -12.40 -11.57
C PHE A 263 0.87 -11.88 -12.63
N GLY A 264 -0.14 -11.13 -12.18
CA GLY A 264 -1.30 -10.76 -12.99
C GLY A 264 -1.01 -9.82 -14.16
N LYS A 265 0.23 -9.33 -14.30
CA LYS A 265 0.66 -8.41 -15.35
C LYS A 265 2.13 -8.71 -15.69
N MET A 266 2.43 -8.87 -16.98
CA MET A 266 3.75 -9.16 -17.53
C MET A 266 4.56 -7.90 -17.85
N GLY A 267 3.90 -6.74 -18.05
CA GLY A 267 4.60 -5.50 -18.36
C GLY A 267 3.71 -4.26 -18.50
N LEU A 268 4.34 -3.19 -18.99
CA LEU A 268 3.74 -1.90 -19.29
C LEU A 268 4.10 -1.48 -20.72
N LEU A 269 3.12 -0.93 -21.43
CA LEU A 269 3.31 -0.22 -22.70
C LEU A 269 2.86 1.23 -22.49
N THR A 270 3.78 2.18 -22.65
CA THR A 270 3.50 3.60 -22.53
C THR A 270 3.71 4.29 -23.87
N VAL A 271 2.83 5.21 -24.22
CA VAL A 271 2.99 6.10 -25.38
C VAL A 271 2.93 7.53 -24.90
N TYR A 272 3.99 8.30 -25.05
CA TYR A 272 4.07 9.70 -24.63
C TYR A 272 3.89 10.65 -25.81
N PHE A 273 3.25 11.78 -25.52
CA PHE A 273 3.34 13.00 -26.32
C PHE A 273 4.18 14.01 -25.55
N ASP A 274 5.15 14.59 -26.26
CA ASP A 274 6.18 15.42 -25.64
C ASP A 274 6.04 16.85 -26.16
N ILE A 275 6.08 17.81 -25.24
CA ILE A 275 6.12 19.25 -25.53
C ILE A 275 7.15 19.92 -24.65
N GLY A 276 8.02 20.73 -25.24
CA GLY A 276 9.12 21.30 -24.48
C GLY A 276 9.97 22.29 -25.24
N SER A 277 11.23 22.41 -24.84
CA SER A 277 12.23 23.18 -25.55
C SER A 277 13.45 22.32 -25.88
N ALA A 278 14.07 22.63 -27.00
CA ALA A 278 15.37 22.09 -27.37
C ALA A 278 16.30 23.25 -27.73
N SER A 279 17.58 23.09 -27.44
CA SER A 279 18.62 24.05 -27.81
C SER A 279 19.91 23.34 -28.18
N ALA A 280 20.62 23.88 -29.15
CA ALA A 280 21.97 23.49 -29.48
C ALA A 280 22.91 24.69 -29.32
N THR A 281 24.03 24.47 -28.64
CA THR A 281 25.07 25.46 -28.38
C THR A 281 26.39 24.97 -28.95
N ALA A 282 27.00 25.78 -29.79
CA ALA A 282 28.36 25.62 -30.29
C ALA A 282 29.25 26.69 -29.65
N GLU A 283 30.19 26.27 -28.82
CA GLU A 283 31.17 27.14 -28.16
C GLU A 283 32.54 27.01 -28.84
N GLY A 284 33.24 28.14 -28.94
CA GLY A 284 34.56 28.25 -29.57
C GLY A 284 35.04 29.69 -29.50
N THR A 285 35.41 30.28 -30.63
CA THR A 285 35.81 31.72 -30.68
C THR A 285 34.64 32.67 -30.37
N ALA A 286 33.41 32.25 -30.65
CA ALA A 286 32.18 32.95 -30.28
C ALA A 286 31.10 31.92 -29.93
N ASN A 287 30.25 32.25 -28.96
CA ASN A 287 29.13 31.39 -28.59
C ASN A 287 28.00 31.55 -29.62
N LYS A 288 27.56 30.41 -30.16
CA LYS A 288 26.46 30.31 -31.11
C LYS A 288 25.38 29.44 -30.49
N LYS A 289 24.16 29.95 -30.39
CA LYS A 289 23.05 29.23 -29.76
C LYS A 289 21.79 29.34 -30.60
N ILE A 290 21.15 28.19 -30.80
CA ILE A 290 19.82 28.07 -31.40
C ILE A 290 18.90 27.34 -30.43
N GLY A 291 17.62 27.70 -30.44
CA GLY A 291 16.62 27.06 -29.60
C GLY A 291 15.20 27.21 -30.14
N GLY A 292 14.30 26.35 -29.69
CA GLY A 292 12.92 26.33 -30.18
C GLY A 292 12.00 25.38 -29.42
N LEU A 293 10.73 25.37 -29.84
CA LEU A 293 9.69 24.50 -29.31
C LEU A 293 9.91 23.06 -29.79
N LEU A 294 10.05 22.14 -28.84
CA LEU A 294 10.18 20.70 -29.07
C LEU A 294 8.81 20.05 -29.04
N LEU A 295 8.51 19.22 -30.04
CA LEU A 295 7.35 18.34 -30.09
C LEU A 295 7.82 16.91 -30.37
N GLY A 296 7.26 15.91 -29.71
CA GLY A 296 7.70 14.53 -29.86
C GLY A 296 6.66 13.48 -29.54
N VAL A 297 7.02 12.25 -29.88
CA VAL A 297 6.33 11.04 -29.46
C VAL A 297 7.37 10.00 -29.06
N ASP A 298 7.16 9.38 -27.91
CA ASP A 298 7.91 8.22 -27.45
C ASP A 298 7.01 7.01 -27.21
N ALA A 299 7.58 5.82 -27.35
CA ALA A 299 6.99 4.57 -26.93
C ALA A 299 7.96 3.83 -25.99
N GLU A 300 7.46 3.39 -24.84
CA GLU A 300 8.21 2.65 -23.84
C GLU A 300 7.52 1.30 -23.59
N VAL A 301 8.29 0.21 -23.66
CA VAL A 301 7.85 -1.14 -23.27
C VAL A 301 8.70 -1.59 -22.10
N LEU A 302 8.07 -1.87 -20.96
CA LEU A 302 8.72 -2.37 -19.76
C LEU A 302 8.20 -3.77 -19.45
N LEU A 303 9.09 -4.76 -19.42
CA LEU A 303 8.78 -6.15 -19.11
C LEU A 303 9.32 -6.52 -17.73
N TRP A 304 8.50 -7.21 -16.94
CA TRP A 304 8.90 -7.76 -15.65
C TRP A 304 9.29 -9.23 -15.84
N ILE A 305 10.57 -9.53 -15.70
CA ILE A 305 11.08 -10.90 -15.78
C ILE A 305 10.77 -11.63 -14.46
N THR A 306 10.98 -10.93 -13.34
CA THR A 306 10.57 -11.36 -12.00
C THR A 306 10.00 -10.16 -11.23
N ARG A 307 9.62 -10.34 -9.96
CA ARG A 307 9.20 -9.23 -9.09
C ARG A 307 10.27 -8.15 -8.93
N THR A 308 11.54 -8.52 -9.07
CA THR A 308 12.69 -7.64 -8.82
C THR A 308 13.46 -7.31 -10.09
N TYR A 309 13.43 -8.15 -11.13
CA TYR A 309 14.15 -7.89 -12.38
C TYR A 309 13.22 -7.41 -13.49
N TRP A 310 13.65 -6.39 -14.22
CA TRP A 310 12.90 -5.83 -15.34
C TRP A 310 13.81 -5.45 -16.50
N ALA A 311 13.23 -5.39 -17.70
CA ALA A 311 13.86 -4.86 -18.90
C ALA A 311 12.95 -3.78 -19.51
N SER A 312 13.53 -2.75 -20.12
CA SER A 312 12.79 -1.69 -20.81
C SER A 312 13.40 -1.40 -22.17
N LEU A 313 12.54 -1.16 -23.16
CA LEU A 313 12.86 -0.64 -24.47
C LEU A 313 12.10 0.68 -24.66
N GLU A 314 12.82 1.76 -24.92
CA GLU A 314 12.24 3.07 -25.23
C GLU A 314 12.74 3.53 -26.61
N VAL A 315 11.79 3.96 -27.44
CA VAL A 315 12.06 4.55 -28.75
C VAL A 315 11.31 5.87 -28.87
N GLY A 316 11.99 6.89 -29.38
CA GLY A 316 11.48 8.25 -29.38
C GLY A 316 11.83 9.01 -30.63
N ARG A 317 10.94 9.92 -31.05
CA ARG A 317 11.24 10.86 -32.11
C ARG A 317 10.70 12.25 -31.79
N HIS A 318 11.59 13.22 -31.83
CA HIS A 318 11.29 14.63 -31.56
C HIS A 318 11.63 15.49 -32.76
N PHE A 319 10.93 16.61 -32.88
CA PHE A 319 11.10 17.61 -33.93
C PHE A 319 10.98 19.01 -33.32
N SER A 320 11.74 19.96 -33.84
CA SER A 320 11.67 21.36 -33.43
C SER A 320 12.01 22.26 -34.60
N SER A 321 11.40 23.45 -34.61
CA SER A 321 11.84 24.56 -35.43
C SER A 321 12.64 25.48 -34.53
N MET A 322 13.95 25.50 -34.70
CA MET A 322 14.85 26.31 -33.90
C MET A 322 15.12 27.65 -34.58
N SER A 323 15.23 28.69 -33.76
CA SER A 323 15.66 30.03 -34.16
C SER A 323 16.90 30.44 -33.40
N LYS A 324 17.67 31.36 -33.98
CA LYS A 324 18.83 31.98 -33.32
C LYS A 324 18.45 32.60 -31.98
N GLU A 325 19.20 32.25 -30.94
CA GLU A 325 19.15 32.90 -29.62
C GLU A 325 20.39 33.76 -29.37
N GLU A 326 21.58 33.29 -29.77
CA GLU A 326 22.85 33.97 -29.51
C GLU A 326 23.87 33.76 -30.65
N GLY A 327 24.75 34.74 -30.86
CA GLY A 327 25.85 34.68 -31.82
C GLY A 327 25.50 35.18 -33.23
N THR A 328 26.44 35.04 -34.15
CA THR A 328 26.23 35.33 -35.58
C THR A 328 26.15 34.01 -36.33
N LEU A 329 24.98 33.73 -36.92
CA LEU A 329 24.69 32.53 -37.69
C LEU A 329 24.49 32.88 -39.16
N VAL A 330 24.76 31.94 -40.07
CA VAL A 330 24.50 32.08 -41.50
C VAL A 330 23.00 32.04 -41.79
N SER A 331 22.24 31.30 -40.99
CA SER A 331 20.78 31.30 -41.04
C SER A 331 20.20 31.46 -39.63
N ASP A 332 19.15 32.28 -39.53
CA ASP A 332 18.46 32.55 -38.27
C ASP A 332 17.47 31.44 -37.87
N THR A 333 17.26 30.45 -38.74
CA THR A 333 16.35 29.33 -38.54
C THR A 333 17.00 27.99 -38.93
N SER A 334 16.67 26.93 -38.22
CA SER A 334 17.13 25.56 -38.47
C SER A 334 16.06 24.55 -38.06
N THR A 335 15.89 23.50 -38.86
CA THR A 335 15.08 22.35 -38.45
C THR A 335 15.90 21.42 -37.57
N TYR A 336 15.25 20.90 -36.54
CA TYR A 336 15.82 19.96 -35.59
C TYR A 336 14.99 18.68 -35.58
N GLY A 337 15.66 17.54 -35.61
CA GLY A 337 15.08 16.23 -35.37
C GLY A 337 15.94 15.44 -34.40
N ALA A 338 15.34 14.79 -33.42
CA ALA A 338 16.04 13.87 -32.53
C ALA A 338 15.41 12.48 -32.57
N THR A 339 16.23 11.45 -32.53
CA THR A 339 15.81 10.06 -32.37
C THR A 339 16.45 9.49 -31.12
N LYS A 340 15.63 8.86 -30.28
CA LYS A 340 16.05 8.21 -29.04
C LYS A 340 15.86 6.70 -29.17
N PHE A 341 16.87 5.95 -28.77
CA PHE A 341 16.80 4.51 -28.58
C PHE A 341 17.44 4.16 -27.25
N GLN A 342 16.73 3.43 -26.40
CA GLN A 342 17.21 3.08 -25.07
C GLN A 342 16.77 1.65 -24.72
N LEU A 343 17.74 0.81 -24.36
CA LEU A 343 17.52 -0.57 -23.92
C LEU A 343 18.14 -0.75 -22.55
N LEU A 344 17.31 -0.98 -21.53
CA LEU A 344 17.71 -1.04 -20.12
C LEU A 344 17.35 -2.37 -19.50
N ALA A 345 18.13 -2.79 -18.51
CA ALA A 345 17.79 -3.84 -17.57
C ALA A 345 18.09 -3.37 -16.14
N GLY A 346 17.23 -3.73 -15.20
CA GLY A 346 17.31 -3.20 -13.85
C GLY A 346 16.85 -4.17 -12.76
N TYR A 347 17.20 -3.78 -11.55
CA TYR A 347 16.81 -4.44 -10.31
C TYR A 347 15.99 -3.45 -9.44
N LYS A 348 14.82 -3.89 -8.97
CA LYS A 348 13.95 -3.17 -8.04
C LYS A 348 14.27 -3.56 -6.61
N TYR A 349 14.63 -2.60 -5.79
CA TYR A 349 14.64 -2.74 -4.35
C TYR A 349 13.28 -2.34 -3.79
N LEU A 350 12.63 -3.26 -3.06
CA LEU A 350 11.30 -3.10 -2.48
C LEU A 350 11.38 -3.05 -0.95
N PRO A 351 11.60 -1.87 -0.32
CA PRO A 351 11.74 -1.74 1.14
C PRO A 351 10.61 -2.38 1.96
N LEU A 352 9.38 -2.37 1.44
CA LEU A 352 8.21 -2.94 2.11
C LEU A 352 7.80 -4.32 1.58
N GLY A 353 8.55 -4.90 0.64
CA GLY A 353 8.24 -6.18 0.00
C GLY A 353 7.02 -6.17 -0.93
N PHE A 354 6.32 -5.05 -1.10
CA PHE A 354 5.17 -4.91 -1.98
C PHE A 354 5.57 -4.38 -3.36
N PHE A 355 5.16 -5.07 -4.43
CA PHE A 355 5.49 -4.71 -5.82
C PHE A 355 4.98 -3.33 -6.26
N TYR A 356 3.85 -2.89 -5.72
CA TYR A 356 3.26 -1.55 -5.97
C TYR A 356 3.54 -0.55 -4.83
N GLY A 357 4.50 -0.86 -3.96
CA GLY A 357 4.90 0.00 -2.84
C GLY A 357 5.97 1.04 -3.24
N PRO A 358 6.53 1.76 -2.25
CA PRO A 358 7.77 2.51 -2.44
C PRO A 358 8.86 1.60 -3.01
N GLN A 359 9.55 2.04 -4.05
CA GLN A 359 10.60 1.26 -4.71
C GLN A 359 11.76 2.16 -5.15
N VAL A 360 12.96 1.58 -5.15
CA VAL A 360 14.17 2.20 -5.69
C VAL A 360 14.80 1.22 -6.68
N ASP A 361 14.91 1.63 -7.93
CA ASP A 361 15.43 0.82 -9.01
C ASP A 361 16.84 1.28 -9.36
N GLY A 362 17.78 0.33 -9.46
CA GLY A 362 19.09 0.52 -10.07
C GLY A 362 19.12 -0.19 -11.42
N TYR A 363 19.62 0.47 -12.47
CA TYR A 363 19.62 -0.10 -13.81
C TYR A 363 20.84 0.29 -14.63
N VAL A 364 21.13 -0.56 -15.61
CA VAL A 364 22.19 -0.40 -16.60
C VAL A 364 21.63 -0.72 -17.99
N GLY A 365 22.19 -0.12 -19.03
CA GLY A 365 21.77 -0.43 -20.39
C GLY A 365 22.56 0.30 -21.46
N TYR A 366 22.01 0.33 -22.66
CA TYR A 366 22.56 1.06 -23.80
C TYR A 366 21.57 2.15 -24.23
N THR A 367 22.07 3.36 -24.40
CA THR A 367 21.28 4.50 -24.90
C THR A 367 21.97 5.10 -26.10
N SER A 368 21.17 5.53 -27.07
CA SER A 368 21.61 6.24 -28.27
C SER A 368 20.68 7.41 -28.53
N TYR A 369 21.26 8.61 -28.59
CA TYR A 369 20.61 9.84 -29.02
C TYR A 369 21.21 10.26 -30.35
N SER A 370 20.38 10.37 -31.39
CA SER A 370 20.78 10.86 -32.71
C SER A 370 20.09 12.19 -32.97
N TYR A 371 20.87 13.25 -33.08
CA TYR A 371 20.41 14.61 -33.33
C TYR A 371 20.71 14.98 -34.78
N SER A 372 19.72 15.55 -35.44
CA SER A 372 19.78 16.06 -36.80
C SER A 372 19.43 17.53 -36.79
N LEU A 373 20.33 18.35 -37.30
CA LEU A 373 20.17 19.78 -37.48
C LEU A 373 20.47 20.10 -38.94
N ASP A 374 19.78 21.08 -39.51
CA ASP A 374 20.12 21.56 -40.86
C ASP A 374 21.61 21.88 -40.91
N LYS A 375 22.31 21.24 -41.86
CA LYS A 375 23.77 21.27 -41.93
C LYS A 375 24.26 22.70 -42.17
N GLN A 376 24.75 23.33 -41.11
CA GLN A 376 25.38 24.65 -41.13
C GLN A 376 26.80 24.50 -40.59
N VAL A 377 27.68 23.89 -41.39
CA VAL A 377 29.08 23.60 -41.02
C VAL A 377 29.82 24.87 -40.56
N SER A 378 29.52 26.02 -41.17
CA SER A 378 30.07 27.33 -40.79
C SER A 378 29.64 27.79 -39.39
N ASP A 379 28.53 27.27 -38.89
CA ASP A 379 27.94 27.61 -37.60
C ASP A 379 28.23 26.59 -36.50
N GLY A 380 28.88 25.48 -36.83
CA GLY A 380 29.16 24.41 -35.88
C GLY A 380 27.97 23.50 -35.62
N PHE A 381 26.89 23.61 -36.41
CA PHE A 381 25.70 22.78 -36.26
C PHE A 381 25.65 21.69 -37.35
N GLY A 382 25.35 20.47 -36.93
CA GLY A 382 25.19 19.33 -37.82
C GLY A 382 24.64 18.11 -37.10
N GLU A 383 24.58 17.00 -37.82
CA GLU A 383 24.13 15.72 -37.27
C GLU A 383 25.17 15.18 -36.30
N ALA A 384 24.73 14.89 -35.07
CA ALA A 384 25.55 14.36 -34.00
C ALA A 384 24.85 13.20 -33.31
N LYS A 385 25.61 12.15 -33.01
CA LYS A 385 25.10 10.98 -32.30
C LYS A 385 25.92 10.71 -31.05
N PHE A 386 25.22 10.58 -29.93
CA PHE A 386 25.77 10.19 -28.64
C PHE A 386 25.25 8.80 -28.28
N GLU A 387 26.15 7.87 -27.98
CA GLU A 387 25.74 6.52 -27.62
C GLU A 387 26.69 5.88 -26.60
N GLY A 388 26.17 5.00 -25.75
CA GLY A 388 27.02 4.30 -24.80
C GLY A 388 26.26 3.58 -23.71
N LEU A 389 27.04 3.05 -22.76
CA LEU A 389 26.50 2.41 -21.58
C LEU A 389 25.90 3.46 -20.65
N THR A 390 24.66 3.24 -20.24
CA THR A 390 23.90 4.11 -19.34
C THR A 390 23.73 3.45 -18.01
N PHE A 391 23.90 4.21 -16.94
CA PHE A 391 23.59 3.82 -15.58
C PHE A 391 22.55 4.77 -15.03
N GLY A 392 21.63 4.26 -14.23
CA GLY A 392 20.63 5.12 -13.62
C GLY A 392 20.03 4.57 -12.35
N VAL A 393 19.39 5.49 -11.64
CA VAL A 393 18.59 5.22 -10.45
C VAL A 393 17.22 5.87 -10.62
N ARG A 394 16.17 5.18 -10.16
CA ARG A 394 14.79 5.68 -10.18
C ARG A 394 14.12 5.38 -8.85
N GLY A 395 13.57 6.39 -8.21
CA GLY A 395 12.69 6.24 -7.06
C GLY A 395 11.23 6.39 -7.46
N GLN A 396 10.35 5.57 -6.90
CA GLN A 396 8.90 5.71 -7.05
C GLN A 396 8.21 5.50 -5.70
N ILE A 397 7.24 6.36 -5.38
CA ILE A 397 6.50 6.31 -4.13
C ILE A 397 5.00 6.52 -4.41
N PRO A 398 4.12 5.61 -3.96
CA PRO A 398 2.68 5.84 -3.99
C PRO A 398 2.31 6.88 -2.92
N ILE A 399 1.69 7.99 -3.32
CA ILE A 399 1.24 9.04 -2.39
C ILE A 399 -0.19 8.74 -1.92
N TYR A 400 -1.04 8.34 -2.86
CA TYR A 400 -2.40 7.89 -2.64
C TYR A 400 -2.66 6.62 -3.45
N LYS A 401 -3.78 5.93 -3.18
CA LYS A 401 -4.18 4.72 -3.93
C LYS A 401 -4.27 4.93 -5.45
N ILE A 402 -4.36 6.17 -5.92
CA ILE A 402 -4.55 6.53 -7.32
C ILE A 402 -3.43 7.41 -7.90
N VAL A 403 -2.46 7.86 -7.08
CA VAL A 403 -1.37 8.74 -7.53
C VAL A 403 -0.03 8.21 -7.05
N GLU A 404 0.89 8.05 -8.00
CA GLU A 404 2.28 7.68 -7.76
C GLU A 404 3.20 8.80 -8.22
N MET A 405 4.28 9.05 -7.47
CA MET A 405 5.33 9.97 -7.88
C MET A 405 6.58 9.18 -8.26
N LYS A 406 7.29 9.62 -9.30
CA LYS A 406 8.56 9.03 -9.76
C LYS A 406 9.61 10.11 -10.01
N ALA A 407 10.85 9.81 -9.68
CA ALA A 407 11.99 10.65 -9.97
C ALA A 407 13.19 9.78 -10.34
N GLY A 408 14.07 10.25 -11.21
CA GLY A 408 15.24 9.49 -11.59
C GLY A 408 16.37 10.33 -12.17
N PHE A 409 17.53 9.70 -12.17
CA PHE A 409 18.78 10.23 -12.72
C PHE A 409 19.45 9.14 -13.55
N GLU A 410 19.88 9.50 -14.75
CA GLU A 410 20.65 8.64 -15.64
C GLU A 410 21.88 9.39 -16.13
N PHE A 411 22.99 8.66 -16.28
CA PHE A 411 24.19 9.17 -16.90
C PHE A 411 24.79 8.11 -17.85
N MET A 412 25.34 8.57 -18.97
CA MET A 412 26.12 7.72 -19.87
C MET A 412 27.58 7.70 -19.42
N PHE A 413 28.12 6.51 -19.23
CA PHE A 413 29.53 6.31 -18.91
C PHE A 413 30.37 6.31 -20.20
N ASN A 414 31.22 7.32 -20.35
CA ASN A 414 32.09 7.51 -21.51
C ASN A 414 31.37 7.35 -22.87
N PRO A 415 30.35 8.18 -23.16
CA PRO A 415 29.57 8.04 -24.39
C PRO A 415 30.43 8.27 -25.64
N GLY A 416 30.27 7.44 -26.66
CA GLY A 416 30.81 7.72 -27.99
C GLY A 416 30.13 8.94 -28.60
N TYR A 417 30.89 9.73 -29.37
CA TYR A 417 30.41 10.84 -30.17
C TYR A 417 30.77 10.61 -31.63
N THR A 418 29.79 10.74 -32.52
CA THR A 418 30.01 10.63 -33.96
C THR A 418 29.26 11.73 -34.70
N GLU A 419 29.85 12.21 -35.78
CA GLU A 419 29.26 13.19 -36.70
C GLU A 419 29.10 12.57 -38.08
N GLN A 420 28.01 12.88 -38.77
CA GLN A 420 27.85 12.45 -40.16
C GLN A 420 28.75 13.26 -41.11
N ALA A 421 28.90 14.55 -40.85
CA ALA A 421 29.84 15.43 -41.52
C ALA A 421 30.85 15.94 -40.49
N THR A 422 32.13 15.73 -40.73
CA THR A 422 33.19 16.15 -39.82
C THR A 422 33.20 17.68 -39.68
N ILE A 423 32.71 18.19 -38.55
CA ILE A 423 32.69 19.62 -38.19
C ILE A 423 33.75 19.86 -37.11
N TYR A 424 33.71 19.03 -36.05
CA TYR A 424 34.64 19.12 -34.92
C TYR A 424 35.69 18.01 -34.93
N GLY A 425 35.35 16.83 -35.44
CA GLY A 425 36.24 15.66 -35.42
C GLY A 425 36.02 14.74 -34.21
N GLU A 426 37.08 14.05 -33.78
CA GLU A 426 37.01 13.16 -32.62
C GLU A 426 36.92 13.98 -31.33
N ALA A 427 35.96 13.63 -30.47
CA ALA A 427 35.75 14.32 -29.20
C ALA A 427 36.77 13.86 -28.15
N ASP A 428 37.41 14.80 -27.45
CA ASP A 428 38.34 14.51 -26.37
C ASP A 428 37.62 14.07 -25.08
N SER A 429 36.42 14.62 -24.85
CA SER A 429 35.55 14.17 -23.77
C SER A 429 34.09 14.38 -24.11
N THR A 430 33.26 13.50 -23.58
CA THR A 430 31.83 13.47 -23.84
C THR A 430 31.09 13.21 -22.54
N SER A 431 29.90 13.80 -22.40
CA SER A 431 29.03 13.54 -21.27
C SER A 431 27.58 13.56 -21.72
N SER A 432 26.75 12.75 -21.07
CA SER A 432 25.31 12.83 -21.26
C SER A 432 24.61 12.41 -19.98
N TYR A 433 23.60 13.18 -19.59
CA TYR A 433 22.77 12.86 -18.44
C TYR A 433 21.30 13.19 -18.70
N LYS A 434 20.42 12.49 -17.99
CA LYS A 434 18.98 12.72 -17.99
C LYS A 434 18.49 12.78 -16.55
N ILE A 435 17.75 13.83 -16.21
CA ILE A 435 17.01 13.94 -14.94
C ILE A 435 15.53 13.98 -15.30
N TYR A 436 14.71 13.25 -14.56
CA TYR A 436 13.27 13.30 -14.73
C TYR A 436 12.52 13.25 -13.41
N PHE A 437 11.35 13.87 -13.40
CA PHE A 437 10.41 13.89 -12.30
C PHE A 437 8.99 13.85 -12.85
N GLY A 438 8.13 13.04 -12.27
CA GLY A 438 6.78 12.84 -12.78
C GLY A 438 5.90 12.04 -11.85
N GLY A 439 4.80 11.54 -12.40
CA GLY A 439 3.89 10.67 -11.69
C GLY A 439 2.97 9.90 -12.62
N ASN A 440 2.20 9.00 -12.00
CA ASN A 440 1.17 8.22 -12.66
C ASN A 440 -0.17 8.47 -11.95
N TYR A 441 -1.23 8.63 -12.73
CA TYR A 441 -2.61 8.65 -12.26
C TYR A 441 -3.32 7.37 -12.70
N ILE A 442 -3.78 6.56 -11.75
CA ILE A 442 -4.45 5.29 -12.03
C ILE A 442 -5.89 5.58 -12.46
N TYR A 443 -6.17 5.44 -13.76
CA TYR A 443 -7.49 5.69 -14.33
C TYR A 443 -8.38 4.46 -14.24
N SER A 444 -7.84 3.27 -14.55
CA SER A 444 -8.51 1.98 -14.43
C SER A 444 -7.52 0.89 -14.03
N GLU A 445 -8.00 -0.33 -13.82
CA GLU A 445 -7.14 -1.46 -13.46
C GLU A 445 -6.02 -1.71 -14.49
N ASN A 446 -6.26 -1.46 -15.78
CA ASN A 446 -5.30 -1.73 -16.85
C ASN A 446 -4.75 -0.49 -17.56
N MET A 447 -5.17 0.72 -17.14
CA MET A 447 -4.73 1.96 -17.77
C MET A 447 -4.37 3.01 -16.72
N THR A 448 -3.17 3.56 -16.83
CA THR A 448 -2.73 4.72 -16.06
C THR A 448 -2.39 5.86 -17.01
N VAL A 449 -2.46 7.09 -16.53
CA VAL A 449 -2.00 8.28 -17.26
C VAL A 449 -0.69 8.72 -16.62
N SER A 450 0.39 8.66 -17.39
CA SER A 450 1.73 9.04 -16.96
C SER A 450 2.02 10.46 -17.41
N PHE A 451 2.57 11.26 -16.49
CA PHE A 451 3.09 12.60 -16.78
C PHE A 451 4.51 12.70 -16.25
N THR A 452 5.44 13.28 -17.02
CA THR A 452 6.86 13.36 -16.64
C THR A 452 7.48 14.62 -17.23
N TYR A 453 8.21 15.37 -16.41
CA TYR A 453 9.12 16.40 -16.88
C TYR A 453 10.53 15.81 -16.93
N GLU A 454 11.20 15.91 -18.07
CA GLU A 454 12.57 15.44 -18.24
C GLU A 454 13.49 16.53 -18.80
N VAL A 455 14.75 16.46 -18.41
CA VAL A 455 15.84 17.29 -18.93
C VAL A 455 16.95 16.35 -19.39
N ASN A 456 17.26 16.38 -20.67
CA ASN A 456 18.36 15.65 -21.29
C ASN A 456 19.44 16.64 -21.73
N SER A 457 20.71 16.32 -21.49
CA SER A 457 21.84 17.16 -21.87
C SER A 457 22.99 16.27 -22.34
N SER A 458 23.42 16.48 -23.58
CA SER A 458 24.57 15.79 -24.19
C SER A 458 25.61 16.83 -24.57
N THR A 459 26.86 16.62 -24.19
CA THR A 459 27.97 17.55 -24.43
C THR A 459 29.18 16.81 -24.98
N ALA A 460 29.81 17.36 -26.02
CA ALA A 460 31.11 16.96 -26.53
C ALA A 460 32.09 18.13 -26.41
N LYS A 461 33.34 17.86 -26.02
CA LYS A 461 34.41 18.85 -25.92
C LYS A 461 35.60 18.42 -26.78
N PHE A 462 36.25 19.42 -27.36
CA PHE A 462 37.38 19.28 -28.29
C PHE A 462 38.51 20.21 -27.82
N LEU A 463 39.77 19.77 -27.86
CA LEU A 463 40.93 20.46 -27.30
C LEU A 463 41.67 21.31 -28.34
N ASN A 464 41.61 20.94 -29.62
CA ASN A 464 42.46 21.54 -30.66
C ASN A 464 41.67 21.94 -31.92
N PRO A 465 41.16 23.18 -32.00
CA PRO A 465 41.13 24.21 -30.94
C PRO A 465 40.06 23.90 -29.88
N GLU A 466 40.18 24.56 -28.71
CA GLU A 466 39.22 24.38 -27.61
C GLU A 466 37.81 24.81 -28.03
N ARG A 467 36.89 23.84 -28.07
CA ARG A 467 35.50 24.01 -28.50
C ARG A 467 34.58 23.08 -27.71
N SER A 468 33.31 23.43 -27.63
CA SER A 468 32.29 22.57 -27.06
C SER A 468 31.04 22.54 -27.94
N TYR A 469 30.37 21.40 -27.94
CA TYR A 469 29.09 21.22 -28.61
C TYR A 469 28.11 20.61 -27.62
N GLN A 470 27.04 21.35 -27.31
CA GLN A 470 26.04 20.95 -26.33
C GLN A 470 24.65 20.93 -26.97
N ILE A 471 23.91 19.85 -26.74
CA ILE A 471 22.49 19.75 -27.06
C ILE A 471 21.74 19.52 -25.75
N LYS A 472 20.69 20.31 -25.54
CA LYS A 472 19.83 20.23 -24.36
C LYS A 472 18.38 20.17 -24.78
N GLU A 473 17.65 19.22 -24.21
CA GLU A 473 16.21 19.07 -24.36
C GLU A 473 15.56 19.15 -22.98
N SER A 474 14.39 19.75 -22.91
CA SER A 474 13.57 19.82 -21.69
C SER A 474 12.13 19.67 -22.09
N ALA A 475 11.48 18.57 -21.70
CA ALA A 475 10.16 18.21 -22.20
C ALA A 475 9.21 17.80 -21.08
N PHE A 476 7.96 18.23 -21.20
CA PHE A 476 6.83 17.64 -20.50
C PHE A 476 6.22 16.55 -21.37
N ARG A 477 6.15 15.35 -20.82
CA ARG A 477 5.70 14.12 -21.47
C ARG A 477 4.40 13.70 -20.83
N ILE A 478 3.37 13.44 -21.62
CA ILE A 478 2.07 12.97 -21.14
C ILE A 478 1.56 11.82 -22.01
N GLY A 479 1.06 10.76 -21.40
CA GLY A 479 0.72 9.57 -22.16
C GLY A 479 -0.11 8.54 -21.40
N PRO A 480 -0.94 7.74 -22.09
CA PRO A 480 -1.51 6.54 -21.50
C PRO A 480 -0.46 5.43 -21.37
N THR A 481 -0.57 4.68 -20.28
CA THR A 481 0.22 3.50 -19.96
C THR A 481 -0.71 2.32 -19.77
N PHE A 482 -0.53 1.27 -20.55
CA PHE A 482 -1.33 0.06 -20.52
C PHE A 482 -0.55 -1.06 -19.85
N SER A 483 -1.15 -1.70 -18.85
CA SER A 483 -0.59 -2.93 -18.29
C SER A 483 -1.17 -4.16 -18.98
N PHE A 484 -0.31 -5.12 -19.30
CA PHE A 484 -0.66 -6.37 -19.98
C PHE A 484 0.01 -7.56 -19.33
#